data_AF-A0A8H5S2J5-F1
#
_entry.id   AF-A0A8H5S2J5-F1
#
_cell.length_a   1.000
_cell.length_b   1.000
_cell.length_c   1.000
_cell.angle_alpha   90.00
_cell.angle_beta   90.00
_cell.angle_gamma   90.00
#
_symmetry.space_group_name_H-M   'P 1'
#
loop_
_entity.id
_entity.type
_entity.pdbx_description
1 polymer ?
#
loop_
_entity_poly.entity_id
_entity_poly.type
_entity_poly.pdbx_seq_one_letter_code
_entity_poly.pdbx_strand_id
1 'polypeptide(L)'
;MSSLCILTATMLRGKMMGKASFDTIEDDARGHASIAVTELYVYKTSQEAVEITYDTAQLQPDHGEVVRIALLNKQKALKYLKHELRVQPEINTDAVIAAVLLFVNLDVVEFGGRGWKYHLRGAEELIRVRKGLVVDSAEKWLQYFDTACTTFGILGNTLVPSQSLRVAPMPLDTGLLDTLRRSEQQTWIGCPADLLSLLHVMNTLRTVSDHSSRAGETITSILDGLNNFSPRSWAHDFPDPQHYESRYHLAHAYKAAVSVYVFQIIEELSSPPSPYSSEALRHIELGISHMSQIQASDFHIKSLVWPAFVLGAGARELQTREDVRNIMHNIWVSSCCYNVRTALWMLERIWEWGQDDNEGRKQSWLGFIWEQGESWLFL
;
A
#
# COMPACT_ATOMS: atom_id res chain seq x y z
N MET A 1 -26.49 -3.00 5.39
CA MET A 1 -25.28 -3.78 5.71
C MET A 1 -24.66 -4.47 4.50
N SER A 2 -25.31 -4.44 3.32
CA SER A 2 -24.88 -5.16 2.10
C SER A 2 -23.71 -4.52 1.34
N SER A 3 -23.70 -3.21 1.09
CA SER A 3 -22.70 -2.63 0.17
C SER A 3 -21.28 -2.46 0.74
N LEU A 4 -21.15 -2.18 2.05
CA LEU A 4 -19.84 -2.08 2.71
C LEU A 4 -19.22 -3.48 2.90
N CYS A 5 -20.04 -4.48 3.21
CA CYS A 5 -19.61 -5.88 3.26
C CYS A 5 -19.17 -6.40 1.89
N ILE A 6 -19.75 -5.95 0.78
CA ILE A 6 -19.33 -6.38 -0.57
C ILE A 6 -17.95 -5.82 -0.92
N LEU A 7 -17.64 -4.56 -0.60
CA LEU A 7 -16.31 -3.97 -0.84
C LEU A 7 -15.22 -4.65 0.01
N THR A 8 -15.50 -4.88 1.30
CA THR A 8 -14.59 -5.62 2.17
C THR A 8 -14.50 -7.10 1.77
N ALA A 9 -15.60 -7.73 1.36
CA ALA A 9 -15.61 -9.11 0.88
C ALA A 9 -14.91 -9.27 -0.47
N THR A 10 -14.88 -8.25 -1.32
CA THR A 10 -14.11 -8.28 -2.59
C THR A 10 -12.61 -8.12 -2.31
N MET A 11 -12.22 -7.31 -1.32
CA MET A 11 -10.82 -7.26 -0.86
C MET A 11 -10.38 -8.53 -0.11
N LEU A 12 -11.28 -9.13 0.68
CA LEU A 12 -11.06 -10.36 1.45
C LEU A 12 -11.28 -11.66 0.64
N ARG A 13 -11.87 -11.58 -0.56
CA ARG A 13 -12.24 -12.72 -1.44
C ARG A 13 -11.06 -13.61 -1.83
N GLY A 14 -9.83 -13.17 -1.57
CA GLY A 14 -8.61 -13.83 -2.03
C GLY A 14 -7.99 -14.89 -1.13
N LYS A 15 -8.40 -15.06 0.14
CA LYS A 15 -7.66 -16.00 1.02
C LYS A 15 -8.37 -16.54 2.26
N MET A 16 -9.50 -15.97 2.68
CA MET A 16 -10.29 -16.53 3.78
C MET A 16 -11.56 -17.16 3.26
N MET A 17 -11.51 -18.44 2.89
CA MET A 17 -12.48 -19.48 3.26
C MET A 17 -12.33 -20.70 2.34
N GLY A 18 -11.96 -21.83 2.93
CA GLY A 18 -12.18 -23.12 2.30
C GLY A 18 -13.68 -23.34 2.06
N LYS A 19 -14.02 -23.79 0.85
CA LYS A 19 -15.29 -24.37 0.40
C LYS A 19 -16.48 -24.20 1.37
N ALA A 20 -17.22 -23.11 1.22
CA ALA A 20 -18.65 -23.08 1.54
C ALA A 20 -19.36 -22.21 0.50
N SER A 21 -20.29 -22.83 -0.23
CA SER A 21 -21.08 -22.26 -1.34
C SER A 21 -21.86 -21.02 -0.91
N PHE A 22 -21.84 -19.98 -1.76
CA PHE A 22 -22.82 -18.90 -1.78
C PHE A 22 -23.17 -18.59 -3.24
N ASP A 23 -23.71 -19.58 -3.94
CA ASP A 23 -24.32 -19.41 -5.26
C ASP A 23 -25.73 -18.84 -5.07
N THR A 24 -25.90 -17.51 -4.99
CA THR A 24 -27.20 -16.86 -5.26
C THR A 24 -27.22 -15.31 -5.33
N ILE A 25 -26.09 -14.60 -5.25
CA ILE A 25 -26.09 -13.12 -5.30
C ILE A 25 -25.03 -12.61 -6.29
N GLU A 26 -25.01 -13.13 -7.52
CA GLU A 26 -23.93 -12.84 -8.46
C GLU A 26 -24.21 -11.84 -9.58
N ASP A 27 -25.45 -11.52 -9.93
CA ASP A 27 -25.68 -10.96 -11.27
C ASP A 27 -25.97 -9.46 -11.43
N ASP A 28 -26.11 -8.63 -10.38
CA ASP A 28 -26.60 -7.25 -10.61
C ASP A 28 -25.86 -6.10 -9.88
N ALA A 29 -24.71 -6.35 -9.24
CA ALA A 29 -24.07 -5.34 -8.37
C ALA A 29 -22.65 -4.90 -8.76
N ARG A 30 -22.09 -5.37 -9.89
CA ARG A 30 -20.63 -5.36 -10.11
C ARG A 30 -20.00 -4.08 -10.67
N GLY A 31 -20.76 -3.08 -11.13
CA GLY A 31 -20.16 -1.91 -11.82
C GLY A 31 -20.36 -0.55 -11.16
N HIS A 32 -21.53 -0.29 -10.56
CA HIS A 32 -22.02 1.09 -10.45
C HIS A 32 -21.81 1.72 -9.05
N ALA A 33 -21.80 0.92 -7.97
CA ALA A 33 -21.81 1.45 -6.62
C ALA A 33 -20.45 2.01 -6.14
N SER A 34 -19.32 1.46 -6.62
CA SER A 34 -17.97 1.92 -6.22
C SER A 34 -17.56 3.19 -6.96
N ILE A 35 -17.96 3.32 -8.23
CA ILE A 35 -17.73 4.49 -9.07
C ILE A 35 -18.50 5.70 -8.51
N ALA A 36 -19.76 5.49 -8.11
CA ALA A 36 -20.64 6.53 -7.58
C ALA A 36 -20.12 7.22 -6.32
N VAL A 37 -19.61 6.45 -5.34
CA VAL A 37 -19.12 6.99 -4.08
C VAL A 37 -17.87 7.85 -4.29
N THR A 38 -17.08 7.44 -5.28
CA THR A 38 -15.78 8.00 -5.61
C THR A 38 -15.89 9.27 -6.46
N GLU A 39 -16.75 9.29 -7.48
CA GLU A 39 -16.92 10.43 -8.40
C GLU A 39 -17.60 11.65 -7.73
N LEU A 40 -18.52 11.43 -6.79
CA LEU A 40 -19.20 12.52 -6.07
C LEU A 40 -18.35 13.17 -4.97
N TYR A 41 -17.39 12.43 -4.40
CA TYR A 41 -16.42 12.99 -3.45
C TYR A 41 -15.50 14.00 -4.14
N VAL A 42 -15.09 13.69 -5.38
CA VAL A 42 -14.32 14.60 -6.24
C VAL A 42 -15.09 15.88 -6.51
N TYR A 43 -16.37 15.79 -6.89
CA TYR A 43 -17.19 16.97 -7.23
C TYR A 43 -17.30 17.99 -6.08
N LYS A 44 -17.21 17.55 -4.82
CA LYS A 44 -17.26 18.42 -3.65
C LYS A 44 -15.91 19.05 -3.27
N THR A 45 -14.79 18.40 -3.56
CA THR A 45 -13.45 18.93 -3.28
C THR A 45 -12.87 19.79 -4.41
N SER A 46 -13.38 19.66 -5.64
CA SER A 46 -12.94 20.44 -6.80
C SER A 46 -13.56 21.84 -6.91
N GLN A 47 -14.37 22.28 -5.96
CA GLN A 47 -14.94 23.65 -5.98
C GLN A 47 -13.92 24.76 -5.64
N GLU A 48 -12.65 24.41 -5.38
CA GLU A 48 -11.54 25.35 -5.38
C GLU A 48 -10.53 24.94 -6.46
N ALA A 49 -10.63 25.65 -7.59
CA ALA A 49 -9.72 25.71 -8.74
C ALA A 49 -10.04 24.83 -9.98
N VAL A 50 -10.17 25.56 -11.09
CA VAL A 50 -10.23 25.18 -12.52
C VAL A 50 -11.64 24.90 -13.07
N GLU A 51 -12.21 25.93 -13.72
CA GLU A 51 -13.30 25.80 -14.69
C GLU A 51 -12.87 24.88 -15.83
N ILE A 52 -13.46 23.70 -15.90
CA ILE A 52 -13.53 22.91 -17.13
C ILE A 52 -15.00 22.75 -17.47
N THR A 53 -15.41 23.43 -18.53
CA THR A 53 -16.77 23.38 -19.09
C THR A 53 -17.01 22.00 -19.69
N TYR A 54 -17.74 21.14 -18.99
CA TYR A 54 -18.30 19.92 -19.55
C TYR A 54 -19.82 20.01 -19.60
N ASP A 55 -20.32 19.67 -20.78
CA ASP A 55 -21.72 19.67 -21.20
C ASP A 55 -22.61 18.92 -20.22
N THR A 56 -23.54 19.64 -19.60
CA THR A 56 -24.54 19.13 -18.67
C THR A 56 -25.57 18.25 -19.40
N ALA A 57 -25.23 16.99 -19.62
CA ALA A 57 -26.20 15.98 -20.02
C ALA A 57 -25.96 14.66 -19.26
N GLN A 58 -26.89 14.36 -18.35
CA GLN A 58 -27.16 13.06 -17.71
C GLN A 58 -26.31 12.66 -16.49
N LEU A 59 -26.40 13.41 -15.39
CA LEU A 59 -26.13 12.87 -14.05
C LEU A 59 -27.37 12.08 -13.57
N GLN A 60 -27.25 10.76 -13.45
CA GLN A 60 -28.35 9.91 -12.97
C GLN A 60 -28.67 10.14 -11.48
N PRO A 61 -29.95 10.18 -11.06
CA PRO A 61 -30.39 10.61 -9.72
C PRO A 61 -29.96 9.74 -8.51
N ASP A 62 -29.39 8.55 -8.71
CA ASP A 62 -29.22 7.52 -7.65
C ASP A 62 -27.86 7.60 -6.89
N HIS A 63 -26.87 8.29 -7.45
CA HIS A 63 -25.49 8.28 -6.92
C HIS A 63 -25.36 9.02 -5.57
N GLY A 64 -26.16 10.07 -5.36
CA GLY A 64 -26.15 10.85 -4.12
C GLY A 64 -26.67 10.09 -2.89
N GLU A 65 -27.62 9.18 -3.09
CA GLU A 65 -28.19 8.38 -2.01
C GLU A 65 -27.19 7.31 -1.52
N VAL A 66 -26.47 6.67 -2.44
CA VAL A 66 -25.42 5.68 -2.11
C VAL A 66 -24.30 6.32 -1.28
N VAL A 67 -23.80 7.49 -1.68
CA VAL A 67 -22.80 8.27 -0.92
C VAL A 67 -23.33 8.62 0.48
N ARG A 68 -24.57 9.11 0.55
CA ARG A 68 -25.19 9.50 1.82
C ARG A 68 -25.29 8.30 2.77
N ILE A 69 -25.71 7.15 2.26
CA ILE A 69 -25.77 5.89 3.02
C ILE A 69 -24.37 5.47 3.49
N ALA A 70 -23.37 5.49 2.60
CA ALA A 70 -22.00 5.13 2.95
C ALA A 70 -21.46 6.02 4.08
N LEU A 71 -21.64 7.33 3.97
CA LEU A 71 -21.21 8.29 4.98
C LEU A 71 -21.94 8.16 6.31
N LEU A 72 -23.25 7.92 6.26
CA LEU A 72 -24.04 7.68 7.46
C LEU A 72 -23.55 6.41 8.19
N ASN A 73 -23.22 5.35 7.45
CA ASN A 73 -22.67 4.12 8.03
C ASN A 73 -21.25 4.33 8.57
N LYS A 74 -20.36 5.03 7.85
CA LYS A 74 -19.02 5.39 8.34
C LYS A 74 -19.10 6.18 9.65
N GLN A 75 -19.99 7.17 9.72
CA GLN A 75 -20.21 7.96 10.93
C GLN A 75 -20.76 7.12 12.08
N LYS A 76 -21.75 6.24 11.82
CA LYS A 76 -22.29 5.32 12.83
C LYS A 76 -21.21 4.37 13.36
N ALA A 77 -20.43 3.75 12.48
CA ALA A 77 -19.33 2.86 12.85
C ALA A 77 -18.29 3.58 13.72
N LEU A 78 -17.90 4.81 13.38
CA LEU A 78 -16.98 5.61 14.20
C LEU A 78 -17.57 5.95 15.58
N LYS A 79 -18.88 6.23 15.66
CA LYS A 79 -19.57 6.46 16.94
C LYS A 79 -19.57 5.21 17.82
N TYR A 80 -19.84 4.03 17.25
CA TYR A 80 -19.78 2.77 17.97
C TYR A 80 -18.36 2.44 18.41
N LEU A 81 -17.38 2.56 17.52
CA LEU A 81 -15.97 2.34 17.87
C LEU A 81 -15.53 3.24 19.03
N LYS A 82 -15.88 4.53 18.99
CA LYS A 82 -15.61 5.48 20.08
C LYS A 82 -16.28 5.09 21.39
N HIS A 83 -17.48 4.49 21.33
CA HIS A 83 -18.18 4.00 22.51
C HIS A 83 -17.49 2.76 23.08
N GLU A 84 -17.23 1.74 22.27
CA GLU A 84 -16.57 0.49 22.69
C GLU A 84 -15.20 0.76 23.33
N LEU A 85 -14.39 1.66 22.73
CA LEU A 85 -13.10 2.07 23.27
C LEU A 85 -13.18 2.73 24.66
N ARG A 86 -14.34 3.25 25.06
CA ARG A 86 -14.54 3.88 26.38
C ARG A 86 -15.07 2.92 27.43
N VAL A 87 -15.82 1.89 27.03
CA VAL A 87 -16.59 1.07 27.97
C VAL A 87 -15.91 -0.27 28.23
N GLN A 88 -15.38 -0.97 27.21
CA GLN A 88 -14.85 -2.33 27.36
C GLN A 88 -13.77 -2.70 26.32
N PRO A 89 -12.58 -2.06 26.32
CA PRO A 89 -11.53 -2.40 25.36
C PRO A 89 -11.01 -3.85 25.50
N GLU A 90 -11.14 -4.46 26.68
CA GLU A 90 -10.57 -5.79 26.99
C GLU A 90 -11.51 -6.98 26.67
N ILE A 91 -12.83 -6.73 26.56
CA ILE A 91 -13.85 -7.79 26.39
C ILE A 91 -14.11 -8.07 24.90
N ASN A 92 -14.15 -7.03 24.06
CA ASN A 92 -14.44 -7.12 22.62
C ASN A 92 -13.20 -6.86 21.73
N THR A 93 -12.01 -7.13 22.26
CA THR A 93 -10.74 -6.65 21.69
C THR A 93 -10.57 -6.98 20.21
N ASP A 94 -10.94 -8.20 19.78
CA ASP A 94 -10.76 -8.64 18.39
C ASP A 94 -11.74 -7.94 17.42
N ALA A 95 -12.99 -7.73 17.83
CA ALA A 95 -13.97 -7.01 17.03
C ALA A 95 -13.60 -5.53 16.88
N VAL A 96 -13.09 -4.93 17.95
CA VAL A 96 -12.59 -3.54 17.95
C VAL A 96 -11.37 -3.42 17.04
N ILE A 97 -10.39 -4.33 17.14
CA ILE A 97 -9.21 -4.34 16.26
C ILE A 97 -9.63 -4.54 14.79
N ALA A 98 -10.54 -5.49 14.52
CA ALA A 98 -11.06 -5.72 13.17
C ALA A 98 -11.75 -4.46 12.59
N ALA A 99 -12.55 -3.75 13.41
CA ALA A 99 -13.18 -2.50 13.00
C ALA A 99 -12.15 -1.41 12.69
N VAL A 100 -11.09 -1.27 13.49
CA VAL A 100 -9.99 -0.33 13.23
C VAL A 100 -9.25 -0.68 11.94
N LEU A 101 -8.92 -1.96 11.72
CA LEU A 101 -8.30 -2.41 10.47
C LEU A 101 -9.21 -2.20 9.26
N LEU A 102 -10.53 -2.34 9.42
CA LEU A 102 -11.48 -1.99 8.37
C LEU A 102 -11.39 -0.50 8.01
N PHE A 103 -11.20 0.40 8.98
CA PHE A 103 -10.95 1.81 8.69
C PHE A 103 -9.62 2.04 7.97
N VAL A 104 -8.55 1.32 8.32
CA VAL A 104 -7.29 1.38 7.55
C VAL A 104 -7.51 0.95 6.10
N ASN A 105 -8.21 -0.16 5.88
CA ASN A 105 -8.53 -0.64 4.53
C ASN A 105 -9.46 0.33 3.79
N LEU A 106 -10.38 1.00 4.48
CA LEU A 106 -11.24 2.02 3.88
C LEU A 106 -10.43 3.24 3.44
N ASP A 107 -9.46 3.68 4.24
CA ASP A 107 -8.54 4.76 3.85
C ASP A 107 -7.71 4.38 2.63
N VAL A 108 -7.29 3.10 2.53
CA VAL A 108 -6.61 2.55 1.33
C VAL A 108 -7.55 2.52 0.12
N VAL A 109 -8.82 2.18 0.26
CA VAL A 109 -9.75 2.17 -0.89
C VAL A 109 -10.14 3.58 -1.34
N GLU A 110 -10.25 4.52 -0.40
CA GLU A 110 -10.60 5.91 -0.68
C GLU A 110 -9.37 6.66 -1.22
N PHE A 111 -8.70 7.49 -0.43
CA PHE A 111 -7.68 8.41 -0.95
C PHE A 111 -6.24 7.92 -0.78
N GLY A 112 -5.99 6.94 0.09
CA GLY A 112 -4.64 6.57 0.53
C GLY A 112 -3.91 7.68 1.32
N GLY A 113 -4.52 8.86 1.46
CA GLY A 113 -4.01 9.99 2.24
C GLY A 113 -4.93 10.32 3.42
N ARG A 114 -4.32 10.72 4.54
CA ARG A 114 -4.97 11.08 5.82
C ARG A 114 -5.60 9.88 6.57
N GLY A 115 -5.57 9.92 7.90
CA GLY A 115 -6.27 8.93 8.74
C GLY A 115 -5.51 7.63 9.03
N TRP A 116 -5.02 6.93 7.99
CA TRP A 116 -4.55 5.55 8.12
C TRP A 116 -3.50 5.36 9.21
N LYS A 117 -2.53 6.28 9.35
CA LYS A 117 -1.47 6.22 10.35
C LYS A 117 -2.00 6.24 11.78
N TYR A 118 -3.09 6.98 12.02
CA TYR A 118 -3.73 7.08 13.33
C TYR A 118 -4.53 5.82 13.63
N HIS A 119 -5.23 5.29 12.62
CA HIS A 119 -5.95 4.02 12.74
C HIS A 119 -4.97 2.86 12.97
N LEU A 120 -3.91 2.77 12.17
CA LEU A 120 -2.88 1.74 12.28
C LEU A 120 -2.22 1.78 13.66
N ARG A 121 -1.81 2.96 14.14
CA ARG A 121 -1.23 3.11 15.48
C ARG A 121 -2.23 2.72 16.58
N GLY A 122 -3.50 3.07 16.42
CA GLY A 122 -4.55 2.64 17.35
C GLY A 122 -4.71 1.12 17.37
N ALA A 123 -4.66 0.46 16.21
CA ALA A 123 -4.69 -1.00 16.11
C ALA A 123 -3.46 -1.65 16.74
N GLU A 124 -2.25 -1.13 16.49
CA GLU A 124 -1.01 -1.63 17.10
C GLU A 124 -1.09 -1.61 18.63
N GLU A 125 -1.59 -0.52 19.21
CA GLU A 125 -1.75 -0.41 20.67
C GLU A 125 -2.78 -1.39 21.23
N LEU A 126 -3.91 -1.57 20.53
CA LEU A 126 -4.93 -2.55 20.90
C LEU A 126 -4.40 -3.99 20.80
N ILE A 127 -3.63 -4.30 19.76
CA ILE A 127 -2.96 -5.59 19.58
C ILE A 127 -1.94 -5.81 20.71
N ARG A 128 -1.17 -4.79 21.09
CA ARG A 128 -0.22 -4.85 22.20
C ARG A 128 -0.91 -5.18 23.52
N VAL A 129 -2.03 -4.49 23.83
CA VAL A 129 -2.85 -4.79 25.00
C VAL A 129 -3.40 -6.22 24.93
N ARG A 130 -3.96 -6.62 23.78
CA ARG A 130 -4.50 -7.96 23.56
C ARG A 130 -3.45 -9.04 23.79
N LYS A 131 -2.25 -8.91 23.24
CA LYS A 131 -1.11 -9.83 23.44
C LYS A 131 -0.77 -10.03 24.93
N GLY A 132 -0.94 -8.99 25.76
CA GLY A 132 -0.74 -9.10 27.20
C GLY A 132 -1.85 -9.82 27.97
N LEU A 133 -3.04 -9.92 27.38
CA LEU A 133 -4.21 -10.59 27.97
C LEU A 133 -4.33 -12.06 27.55
N VAL A 134 -3.75 -12.46 26.41
CA VAL A 134 -3.84 -13.84 25.90
C VAL A 134 -2.76 -14.71 26.53
N VAL A 135 -3.16 -15.89 27.00
CA VAL A 135 -2.21 -16.92 27.47
C VAL A 135 -1.58 -17.67 26.29
N ASP A 136 -2.28 -17.76 25.15
CA ASP A 136 -1.82 -18.40 23.92
C ASP A 136 -1.71 -17.41 22.75
N SER A 137 -0.49 -17.09 22.32
CA SER A 137 -0.22 -16.24 21.16
C SER A 137 -0.59 -16.89 19.82
N ALA A 138 -1.10 -18.13 19.81
CA ALA A 138 -1.51 -18.85 18.61
C ALA A 138 -2.91 -18.50 18.07
N GLU A 139 -3.62 -17.55 18.68
CA GLU A 139 -4.95 -17.15 18.22
C GLU A 139 -4.92 -16.55 16.79
N LYS A 140 -5.65 -17.20 15.87
CA LYS A 140 -5.61 -16.93 14.43
C LYS A 140 -5.92 -15.47 14.07
N TRP A 141 -6.88 -14.85 14.77
CA TRP A 141 -7.27 -13.45 14.51
C TRP A 141 -6.19 -12.47 14.96
N LEU A 142 -5.63 -12.67 16.16
CA LEU A 142 -4.55 -11.83 16.67
C LEU A 142 -3.33 -11.89 15.74
N GLN A 143 -2.97 -13.10 15.26
CA GLN A 143 -1.91 -13.26 14.27
C GLN A 143 -2.20 -12.51 12.97
N TYR A 144 -3.43 -12.63 12.44
CA TYR A 144 -3.80 -11.91 11.23
C TYR A 144 -3.72 -10.38 11.42
N PHE A 145 -4.21 -9.86 12.54
CA PHE A 145 -4.18 -8.43 12.83
C PHE A 145 -2.75 -7.91 12.94
N ASP A 146 -1.88 -8.65 13.62
CA ASP A 146 -0.46 -8.33 13.76
C ASP A 146 0.24 -8.33 12.41
N THR A 147 -0.01 -9.37 11.59
CA THR A 147 0.52 -9.49 10.23
C THR A 147 0.07 -8.32 9.34
N ALA A 148 -1.22 -8.00 9.34
CA ALA A 148 -1.77 -6.90 8.53
C ALA A 148 -1.20 -5.55 8.97
N CYS A 149 -1.17 -5.27 10.28
CA CYS A 149 -0.63 -4.01 10.80
C CYS A 149 0.85 -3.85 10.46
N THR A 150 1.64 -4.90 10.69
CA THR A 150 3.08 -4.91 10.39
C THR A 150 3.33 -4.64 8.92
N THR A 151 2.60 -5.31 8.03
CA THR A 151 2.77 -5.16 6.57
C THR A 151 2.40 -3.76 6.10
N PHE A 152 1.25 -3.23 6.54
CA PHE A 152 0.81 -1.88 6.18
C PHE A 152 1.73 -0.81 6.77
N GLY A 153 2.23 -1.01 7.98
CA GLY A 153 3.20 -0.14 8.63
C GLY A 153 4.51 -0.05 7.85
N ILE A 154 5.11 -1.19 7.49
CA ILE A 154 6.37 -1.23 6.74
C ILE A 154 6.23 -0.50 5.40
N LEU A 155 5.19 -0.80 4.62
CA LEU A 155 5.00 -0.16 3.31
C LEU A 155 4.60 1.31 3.44
N GLY A 156 3.70 1.65 4.37
CA GLY A 156 3.31 3.04 4.61
C GLY A 156 4.50 3.91 5.04
N ASN A 157 5.41 3.37 5.87
CA ASN A 157 6.60 4.08 6.31
C ASN A 157 7.56 4.45 5.16
N THR A 158 7.47 3.77 4.00
CA THR A 158 8.32 4.10 2.84
C THR A 158 8.07 5.53 2.34
N LEU A 159 6.83 6.01 2.39
CA LEU A 159 6.38 7.31 1.87
C LEU A 159 6.17 8.37 2.95
N VAL A 160 6.47 8.06 4.21
CA VAL A 160 6.35 8.99 5.35
C VAL A 160 7.72 9.62 5.64
N PRO A 161 7.81 10.94 5.89
CA PRO A 161 9.06 11.61 6.24
C PRO A 161 9.70 10.99 7.48
N SER A 162 11.03 10.86 7.51
CA SER A 162 11.77 10.27 8.63
C SER A 162 11.48 10.93 9.98
N GLN A 163 11.29 12.25 10.00
CA GLN A 163 10.93 13.03 11.20
C GLN A 163 9.54 12.66 11.79
N SER A 164 8.67 12.12 10.95
CA SER A 164 7.33 11.66 11.33
C SER A 164 7.29 10.16 11.67
N LEU A 165 8.35 9.40 11.35
CA LEU A 165 8.49 8.00 11.72
C LEU A 165 8.82 7.90 13.20
N ARG A 166 7.80 7.70 14.04
CA ARG A 166 7.98 7.39 15.47
C ARG A 166 8.19 5.90 15.73
N VAL A 167 8.83 5.22 14.78
CA VAL A 167 9.11 3.79 14.89
C VAL A 167 10.26 3.64 15.88
N ALA A 168 9.99 3.05 17.05
CA ALA A 168 11.07 2.49 17.85
C ALA A 168 11.77 1.45 16.96
N PRO A 169 13.11 1.45 16.84
CA PRO A 169 13.82 0.45 16.05
C PRO A 169 13.38 -0.95 16.49
N MET A 170 12.49 -1.57 15.72
CA MET A 170 12.03 -2.91 16.03
C MET A 170 13.13 -3.84 15.53
N PRO A 171 13.84 -4.55 16.44
CA PRO A 171 14.88 -5.46 16.02
C PRO A 171 14.30 -6.46 15.04
N LEU A 172 15.04 -6.79 13.99
CA LEU A 172 14.73 -7.96 13.20
C LEU A 172 14.98 -9.18 14.08
N ASP A 173 13.91 -9.72 14.64
CA ASP A 173 13.91 -10.98 15.36
C ASP A 173 13.19 -12.06 14.55
N THR A 174 13.25 -13.29 15.04
CA THR A 174 12.59 -14.44 14.42
C THR A 174 11.08 -14.26 14.35
N GLY A 175 10.47 -13.57 15.32
CA GLY A 175 9.03 -13.32 15.37
C GLY A 175 8.54 -12.36 14.28
N LEU A 176 9.33 -11.32 13.97
CA LEU A 176 9.04 -10.43 12.85
C LEU A 176 9.10 -11.20 11.53
N LEU A 177 10.17 -11.96 11.27
CA LEU A 177 10.31 -12.70 10.02
C LEU A 177 9.16 -13.69 9.82
N ASP A 178 8.74 -14.41 10.86
CA ASP A 178 7.57 -15.30 10.81
C ASP A 178 6.28 -14.54 10.45
N THR A 179 6.13 -13.31 10.98
CA THR A 179 5.01 -12.42 10.67
C THR A 179 5.04 -11.99 9.21
N LEU A 180 6.21 -11.63 8.67
CA LEU A 180 6.35 -11.27 7.26
C LEU A 180 6.10 -12.47 6.35
N ARG A 181 6.56 -13.68 6.70
CA ARG A 181 6.26 -14.90 5.93
C ARG A 181 4.78 -15.22 5.88
N ARG A 182 4.08 -15.04 7.01
CA ARG A 182 2.61 -15.15 7.05
C ARG A 182 1.94 -14.12 6.16
N SER A 183 2.49 -12.91 6.02
CA SER A 183 1.87 -11.83 5.24
C SER A 183 1.71 -12.17 3.76
N GLU A 184 2.63 -12.96 3.20
CA GLU A 184 2.59 -13.44 1.82
C GLU A 184 1.31 -14.24 1.52
N GLN A 185 0.76 -14.92 2.55
CA GLN A 185 -0.46 -15.72 2.47
C GLN A 185 -1.68 -15.02 3.06
N GLN A 186 -1.52 -14.17 4.08
CA GLN A 186 -2.64 -13.57 4.79
C GLN A 186 -3.09 -12.24 4.21
N THR A 187 -2.17 -11.49 3.59
CA THR A 187 -2.48 -10.17 3.03
C THR A 187 -2.62 -10.21 1.51
N TRP A 188 -3.27 -9.18 0.97
CA TRP A 188 -3.43 -8.97 -0.46
C TRP A 188 -2.27 -8.18 -1.11
N ILE A 189 -1.30 -7.76 -0.30
CA ILE A 189 -0.14 -6.98 -0.72
C ILE A 189 0.77 -7.77 -1.65
N GLY A 190 0.97 -9.06 -1.36
CA GLY A 190 1.75 -9.95 -2.23
C GLY A 190 3.26 -9.64 -2.28
N CYS A 191 3.76 -8.78 -1.40
CA CYS A 191 5.19 -8.51 -1.26
C CYS A 191 5.91 -9.75 -0.66
N PRO A 192 7.01 -10.24 -1.27
CA PRO A 192 7.84 -11.28 -0.67
C PRO A 192 8.38 -10.87 0.70
N ALA A 193 8.32 -11.75 1.70
CA ALA A 193 8.72 -11.43 3.08
C ALA A 193 10.19 -11.00 3.18
N ASP A 194 11.07 -11.61 2.38
CA ASP A 194 12.48 -11.21 2.30
C ASP A 194 12.59 -9.74 1.90
N LEU A 195 11.92 -9.33 0.82
CA LEU A 195 11.93 -7.95 0.34
C LEU A 195 11.27 -7.00 1.34
N LEU A 196 10.17 -7.42 1.96
CA LEU A 196 9.50 -6.64 2.99
C LEU A 196 10.38 -6.43 4.23
N SER A 197 11.21 -7.43 4.58
CA SER A 197 12.18 -7.32 5.66
C SER A 197 13.28 -6.30 5.34
N LEU A 198 13.75 -6.25 4.07
CA LEU A 198 14.73 -5.27 3.63
C LEU A 198 14.16 -3.85 3.67
N LEU A 199 12.89 -3.67 3.29
CA LEU A 199 12.18 -2.39 3.47
C LEU A 199 12.11 -1.98 4.94
N HIS A 200 11.82 -2.91 5.86
CA HIS A 200 11.80 -2.64 7.30
C HIS A 200 13.16 -2.17 7.82
N VAL A 201 14.25 -2.85 7.45
CA VAL A 201 15.62 -2.43 7.82
C VAL A 201 15.90 -1.04 7.28
N MET A 202 15.62 -0.79 6.00
CA MET A 202 15.90 0.51 5.38
C MET A 202 15.07 1.64 6.01
N ASN A 203 13.81 1.38 6.33
CA ASN A 203 12.94 2.30 7.08
C ASN A 203 13.46 2.59 8.50
N THR A 204 14.15 1.64 9.11
CA THR A 204 14.78 1.84 10.43
C THR A 204 16.08 2.64 10.28
N LEU A 205 16.88 2.35 9.24
CA LEU A 205 18.13 3.06 9.01
C LEU A 205 17.93 4.56 8.78
N ARG A 206 16.89 4.95 8.02
CA ARG A 206 16.55 6.37 7.77
C ARG A 206 16.19 7.18 9.02
N THR A 207 15.83 6.53 10.14
CA THR A 207 15.48 7.24 11.39
C THR A 207 16.69 7.43 12.31
N VAL A 208 17.75 6.65 12.11
CA VAL A 208 18.97 6.72 12.89
C VAL A 208 19.88 7.78 12.28
N SER A 209 20.03 8.91 12.96
CA SER A 209 20.78 10.08 12.48
C SER A 209 22.31 9.92 12.46
N ASP A 210 22.84 8.75 12.83
CA ASP A 210 24.26 8.55 13.08
C ASP A 210 24.91 7.75 11.93
N HIS A 211 25.64 8.47 11.06
CA HIS A 211 26.39 7.93 9.92
C HIS A 211 27.64 7.15 10.38
N SER A 212 27.44 6.14 11.22
CA SER A 212 28.48 5.26 11.74
C SER A 212 28.84 4.14 10.75
N SER A 213 29.96 3.46 10.96
CA SER A 213 30.38 2.29 10.16
C SER A 213 29.30 1.20 10.06
N ARG A 214 28.43 1.09 11.07
CA ARG A 214 27.30 0.15 11.11
C ARG A 214 26.24 0.44 10.04
N ALA A 215 26.05 1.70 9.65
CA ALA A 215 25.14 2.06 8.57
C ALA A 215 25.62 1.51 7.23
N GLY A 216 26.94 1.59 6.97
CA GLY A 216 27.57 1.03 5.78
C GLY A 216 27.41 -0.48 5.70
N GLU A 217 27.72 -1.20 6.78
CA GLU A 217 27.52 -2.67 6.87
C GLU A 217 26.06 -3.07 6.63
N THR A 218 25.12 -2.32 7.22
CA THR A 218 23.68 -2.57 7.04
C THR A 218 23.26 -2.36 5.58
N ILE A 219 23.75 -1.30 4.92
CA ILE A 219 23.50 -1.04 3.50
C ILE A 219 24.05 -2.19 2.64
N THR A 220 25.29 -2.63 2.88
CA THR A 220 25.87 -3.77 2.17
C THR A 220 25.02 -5.02 2.34
N SER A 221 24.58 -5.33 3.56
CA SER A 221 23.72 -6.49 3.82
C SER A 221 22.36 -6.39 3.10
N ILE A 222 21.79 -5.19 2.97
CA ILE A 222 20.54 -4.97 2.22
C ILE A 222 20.76 -5.25 0.73
N LEU A 223 21.85 -4.72 0.16
CA LEU A 223 22.20 -4.91 -1.25
C LEU A 223 22.47 -6.40 -1.55
N ASP A 224 23.17 -7.09 -0.66
CA ASP A 224 23.40 -8.53 -0.77
C ASP A 224 22.08 -9.32 -0.70
N GLY A 225 21.17 -8.93 0.22
CA GLY A 225 19.83 -9.50 0.31
C GLY A 225 19.02 -9.32 -0.98
N LEU A 226 19.06 -8.13 -1.59
CA LEU A 226 18.43 -7.87 -2.90
C LEU A 226 19.03 -8.76 -3.99
N ASN A 227 20.35 -8.86 -4.05
CA ASN A 227 21.03 -9.68 -5.06
C ASN A 227 20.69 -11.17 -4.93
N ASN A 228 20.65 -11.68 -3.69
CA ASN A 228 20.40 -13.08 -3.38
C ASN A 228 18.92 -13.49 -3.46
N PHE A 229 17.98 -12.55 -3.37
CA PHE A 229 16.56 -12.87 -3.51
C PHE A 229 16.25 -13.43 -4.90
N SER A 230 15.62 -14.62 -4.95
CA SER A 230 15.24 -15.35 -6.16
C SER A 230 13.72 -15.25 -6.39
N PRO A 231 13.27 -14.40 -7.35
CA PRO A 231 11.86 -14.30 -7.73
C PRO A 231 11.25 -15.64 -8.14
N ARG A 232 12.03 -16.48 -8.84
CA ARG A 232 11.61 -17.80 -9.31
C ARG A 232 11.36 -18.76 -8.15
N SER A 233 12.29 -18.82 -7.19
CA SER A 233 12.14 -19.69 -6.03
C SER A 233 10.93 -19.29 -5.19
N TRP A 234 10.73 -17.98 -4.98
CA TRP A 234 9.57 -17.47 -4.25
C TRP A 234 8.24 -17.75 -4.96
N ALA A 235 8.20 -17.62 -6.29
CA ALA A 235 6.99 -17.90 -7.06
C ALA A 235 6.59 -19.38 -6.97
N HIS A 236 7.56 -20.30 -7.05
CA HIS A 236 7.34 -21.74 -6.96
C HIS A 236 7.05 -22.27 -5.55
N ASP A 237 7.34 -21.50 -4.50
CA ASP A 237 6.94 -21.83 -3.11
C ASP A 237 5.43 -21.65 -2.88
N PHE A 238 4.69 -21.18 -3.89
CA PHE A 238 3.24 -21.09 -3.80
C PHE A 238 2.58 -22.47 -3.98
N PRO A 239 1.48 -22.78 -3.25
CA PRO A 239 0.82 -24.08 -3.41
C PRO A 239 0.17 -24.32 -4.78
N ASP A 240 -0.12 -23.26 -5.53
CA ASP A 240 -0.92 -23.32 -6.75
C ASP A 240 -0.11 -22.96 -8.01
N PRO A 241 0.22 -23.94 -8.87
CA PRO A 241 1.00 -23.74 -10.07
C PRO A 241 0.41 -22.76 -11.08
N GLN A 242 -0.92 -22.56 -11.08
CA GLN A 242 -1.56 -21.66 -12.05
C GLN A 242 -1.14 -20.20 -11.87
N HIS A 243 -0.62 -19.86 -10.68
CA HIS A 243 -0.18 -18.52 -10.33
C HIS A 243 1.34 -18.33 -10.39
N TYR A 244 2.12 -19.35 -10.81
CA TYR A 244 3.59 -19.26 -10.81
C TYR A 244 4.11 -18.14 -11.71
N GLU A 245 3.59 -17.99 -12.92
CA GLU A 245 4.06 -16.95 -13.85
C GLU A 245 3.70 -15.54 -13.35
N SER A 246 2.46 -15.31 -12.90
CA SER A 246 2.09 -13.99 -12.38
C SER A 246 2.81 -13.66 -11.06
N ARG A 247 3.04 -14.64 -10.18
CA ARG A 247 3.87 -14.45 -8.98
C ARG A 247 5.34 -14.21 -9.32
N TYR A 248 5.88 -14.84 -10.36
CA TYR A 248 7.24 -14.59 -10.83
C TYR A 248 7.40 -13.12 -11.28
N HIS A 249 6.47 -12.62 -12.09
CA HIS A 249 6.44 -11.23 -12.50
C HIS A 249 6.24 -10.26 -11.32
N LEU A 250 5.34 -10.60 -10.40
CA LEU A 250 5.10 -9.82 -9.19
C LEU A 250 6.36 -9.70 -8.33
N ALA A 251 7.07 -10.82 -8.12
CA ALA A 251 8.30 -10.84 -7.35
C ALA A 251 9.41 -10.02 -8.00
N HIS A 252 9.50 -10.02 -9.33
CA HIS A 252 10.41 -9.14 -10.06
C HIS A 252 10.04 -7.66 -9.92
N ALA A 253 8.75 -7.31 -10.02
CA ALA A 253 8.26 -5.95 -9.82
C ALA A 253 8.62 -5.43 -8.42
N TYR A 254 8.34 -6.23 -7.38
CA TYR A 254 8.74 -5.90 -6.01
C TYR A 254 10.25 -5.79 -5.84
N LYS A 255 11.04 -6.73 -6.38
CA LYS A 255 12.51 -6.69 -6.30
C LYS A 255 13.03 -5.38 -6.89
N ALA A 256 12.55 -5.01 -8.08
CA ALA A 256 12.91 -3.77 -8.74
C ALA A 256 12.52 -2.53 -7.91
N ALA A 257 11.28 -2.48 -7.43
CA ALA A 257 10.80 -1.34 -6.64
C ALA A 257 11.56 -1.16 -5.32
N VAL A 258 11.85 -2.26 -4.61
CA VAL A 258 12.66 -2.20 -3.38
C VAL A 258 14.09 -1.76 -3.70
N SER A 259 14.71 -2.25 -4.78
CA SER A 259 16.03 -1.77 -5.21
C SER A 259 16.04 -0.26 -5.45
N VAL A 260 15.09 0.26 -6.23
CA VAL A 260 15.00 1.69 -6.55
C VAL A 260 14.81 2.52 -5.28
N TYR A 261 13.90 2.12 -4.40
CA TYR A 261 13.69 2.78 -3.13
C TYR A 261 14.94 2.78 -2.24
N VAL A 262 15.65 1.64 -2.15
CA VAL A 262 16.91 1.52 -1.41
C VAL A 262 17.97 2.47 -1.96
N PHE A 263 18.13 2.54 -3.30
CA PHE A 263 19.10 3.44 -3.92
C PHE A 263 18.79 4.91 -3.64
N GLN A 264 17.52 5.31 -3.69
CA GLN A 264 17.11 6.67 -3.36
C GLN A 264 17.49 7.06 -1.93
N ILE A 265 17.29 6.14 -0.96
CA ILE A 265 17.68 6.40 0.43
C ILE A 265 19.19 6.42 0.62
N ILE A 266 19.93 5.55 -0.06
CA ILE A 266 21.40 5.60 -0.02
C ILE A 266 21.90 6.94 -0.57
N GLU A 267 21.31 7.43 -1.66
CA GLU A 267 21.65 8.74 -2.24
C GLU A 267 21.36 9.90 -1.27
N GLU A 268 20.26 9.84 -0.51
CA GLU A 268 19.93 10.85 0.51
C GLU A 268 20.85 10.79 1.74
N LEU A 269 21.30 9.59 2.13
CA LEU A 269 22.18 9.38 3.28
C LEU A 269 23.67 9.63 2.97
N SER A 270 24.05 9.69 1.69
CA SER A 270 25.45 9.76 1.26
C SER A 270 25.84 11.15 0.74
N SER A 271 27.07 11.57 1.03
CA SER A 271 27.75 12.68 0.36
C SER A 271 29.19 12.25 0.08
N PRO A 272 29.67 12.16 -1.19
CA PRO A 272 29.11 12.67 -2.46
C PRO A 272 28.06 11.75 -3.15
N PRO A 273 27.45 12.18 -4.28
CA PRO A 273 26.42 11.42 -5.01
C PRO A 273 26.89 10.01 -5.38
N SER A 274 26.04 9.03 -5.10
CA SER A 274 26.33 7.60 -5.24
C SER A 274 26.24 7.12 -6.70
N PRO A 275 26.97 6.07 -7.13
CA PRO A 275 26.95 5.56 -8.50
C PRO A 275 25.66 4.81 -8.91
N TYR A 276 24.62 4.74 -8.06
CA TYR A 276 23.46 3.88 -8.30
C TYR A 276 22.43 4.42 -9.30
N SER A 277 22.57 5.65 -9.82
CA SER A 277 21.57 6.24 -10.73
C SER A 277 21.33 5.40 -11.99
N SER A 278 22.36 4.82 -12.61
CA SER A 278 22.20 3.96 -13.80
C SER A 278 21.55 2.61 -13.47
N GLU A 279 21.88 2.08 -12.29
CA GLU A 279 21.32 0.81 -11.81
C GLU A 279 19.85 0.97 -11.43
N ALA A 280 19.47 2.11 -10.83
CA ALA A 280 18.09 2.46 -10.56
C ALA A 280 17.25 2.51 -11.85
N LEU A 281 17.76 3.14 -12.92
CA LEU A 281 17.08 3.19 -14.22
C LEU A 281 16.83 1.78 -14.79
N ARG A 282 17.84 0.91 -14.75
CA ARG A 282 17.72 -0.49 -15.19
C ARG A 282 16.64 -1.24 -14.41
N HIS A 283 16.56 -1.03 -13.10
CA HIS A 283 15.51 -1.63 -12.27
C HIS A 283 14.12 -1.06 -12.59
N ILE A 284 14.00 0.23 -12.89
CA ILE A 284 12.73 0.86 -13.29
C ILE A 284 12.18 0.20 -14.55
N GLU A 285 12.99 0.14 -15.62
CA GLU A 285 12.58 -0.46 -16.89
C GLU A 285 12.22 -1.95 -16.72
N LEU A 286 13.05 -2.72 -16.02
CA LEU A 286 12.82 -4.13 -15.78
C LEU A 286 11.55 -4.39 -14.97
N GLY A 287 11.33 -3.60 -13.91
CA GLY A 287 10.16 -3.74 -13.04
C GLY A 287 8.87 -3.40 -13.78
N ILE A 288 8.84 -2.30 -14.55
CA ILE A 288 7.70 -1.91 -15.39
C ILE A 288 7.41 -2.99 -16.43
N SER A 289 8.44 -3.50 -17.12
CA SER A 289 8.29 -4.59 -18.10
C SER A 289 7.62 -5.83 -17.50
N HIS A 290 8.02 -6.23 -16.28
CA HIS A 290 7.40 -7.36 -15.58
C HIS A 290 5.97 -7.07 -15.11
N MET A 291 5.68 -5.86 -14.61
CA MET A 291 4.31 -5.49 -14.25
C MET A 291 3.36 -5.57 -15.45
N SER A 292 3.80 -5.15 -16.63
CA SER A 292 3.03 -5.24 -17.87
C SER A 292 2.72 -6.67 -18.33
N GLN A 293 3.40 -7.69 -17.79
CA GLN A 293 3.08 -9.09 -18.07
C GLN A 293 1.92 -9.64 -17.20
N ILE A 294 1.53 -8.93 -16.14
CA ILE A 294 0.42 -9.32 -15.27
C ILE A 294 -0.89 -8.81 -15.88
N GLN A 295 -1.78 -9.74 -16.21
CA GLN A 295 -3.07 -9.42 -16.83
C GLN A 295 -3.96 -8.63 -15.88
N ALA A 296 -4.79 -7.72 -16.41
CA ALA A 296 -5.74 -6.94 -15.59
C ALA A 296 -6.76 -7.82 -14.85
N SER A 297 -7.04 -9.02 -15.37
CA SER A 297 -7.91 -10.03 -14.73
C SER A 297 -7.18 -10.91 -13.71
N ASP A 298 -5.85 -10.83 -13.59
CA ASP A 298 -5.10 -11.61 -12.61
C ASP A 298 -5.38 -11.10 -11.19
N PHE A 299 -5.53 -12.04 -10.26
CA PHE A 299 -5.80 -11.74 -8.86
C PHE A 299 -4.74 -10.83 -8.20
N HIS A 300 -3.50 -10.87 -8.67
CA HIS A 300 -2.37 -10.09 -8.14
C HIS A 300 -2.28 -8.67 -8.70
N ILE A 301 -3.15 -8.25 -9.62
CA ILE A 301 -3.06 -6.91 -10.22
C ILE A 301 -3.11 -5.81 -9.15
N LYS A 302 -3.93 -5.97 -8.10
CA LYS A 302 -4.00 -5.03 -6.97
C LYS A 302 -2.71 -4.96 -6.15
N SER A 303 -1.88 -5.99 -6.18
CA SER A 303 -0.60 -6.04 -5.47
C SER A 303 0.47 -5.15 -6.12
N LEU A 304 0.17 -4.51 -7.26
CA LEU A 304 1.09 -3.68 -8.02
C LEU A 304 1.06 -2.19 -7.67
N VAL A 305 0.16 -1.72 -6.81
CA VAL A 305 0.00 -0.28 -6.53
C VAL A 305 1.31 0.33 -6.01
N TRP A 306 1.91 -0.28 -4.97
CA TRP A 306 3.17 0.21 -4.41
C TRP A 306 4.35 0.09 -5.39
N PRO A 307 4.61 -1.07 -6.04
CA PRO A 307 5.66 -1.16 -7.07
C PRO A 307 5.48 -0.16 -8.23
N ALA A 308 4.26 -0.03 -8.75
CA ALA A 308 3.96 0.89 -9.84
C ALA A 308 4.20 2.35 -9.43
N PHE A 309 3.86 2.71 -8.20
CA PHE A 309 4.13 4.04 -7.68
C PHE A 309 5.64 4.31 -7.53
N VAL A 310 6.39 3.42 -6.89
CA VAL A 310 7.84 3.63 -6.67
C VAL A 310 8.62 3.69 -7.99
N LEU A 311 8.33 2.76 -8.91
CA LEU A 311 9.00 2.71 -10.20
C LEU A 311 8.56 3.88 -11.10
N GLY A 312 7.28 4.23 -11.06
CA GLY A 312 6.73 5.40 -11.76
C GLY A 312 7.32 6.71 -11.28
N ALA A 313 7.55 6.88 -9.98
CA ALA A 313 8.15 8.09 -9.43
C ALA A 313 9.60 8.28 -9.91
N GLY A 314 10.31 7.18 -10.18
CA GLY A 314 11.63 7.20 -10.81
C GLY A 314 11.62 7.34 -12.33
N ALA A 315 10.47 7.22 -13.00
CA ALA A 315 10.37 7.20 -14.45
C ALA A 315 10.62 8.58 -15.08
N ARG A 316 11.60 8.65 -15.98
CA ARG A 316 12.04 9.90 -16.64
C ARG A 316 11.54 10.01 -18.07
N GLU A 317 11.50 8.90 -18.79
CA GLU A 317 11.14 8.89 -20.20
C GLU A 317 9.63 8.85 -20.40
N LEU A 318 9.16 9.54 -21.44
CA LEU A 318 7.73 9.58 -21.77
C LEU A 318 7.14 8.17 -21.93
N GLN A 319 7.84 7.27 -22.62
CA GLN A 319 7.37 5.89 -22.82
C GLN A 319 7.16 5.15 -21.49
N THR A 320 8.16 5.21 -20.59
CA THR A 320 8.06 4.57 -19.27
C THR A 320 6.93 5.15 -18.41
N ARG A 321 6.65 6.45 -18.53
CA ARG A 321 5.53 7.10 -17.84
C ARG A 321 4.18 6.63 -18.38
N GLU A 322 4.05 6.48 -19.70
CA GLU A 322 2.84 5.94 -20.34
C GLU A 322 2.60 4.47 -19.98
N ASP A 323 3.66 3.65 -19.91
CA ASP A 323 3.55 2.27 -19.45
C ASP A 323 3.02 2.20 -18.01
N VAL A 324 3.50 3.09 -17.13
CA VAL A 324 3.00 3.20 -15.75
C VAL A 324 1.54 3.68 -15.71
N ARG A 325 1.13 4.63 -16.56
CA ARG A 325 -0.29 5.03 -16.67
C ARG A 325 -1.17 3.84 -17.02
N ASN A 326 -0.75 3.03 -18.00
CA ASN A 326 -1.49 1.85 -18.43
C ASN A 326 -1.59 0.81 -17.31
N ILE A 327 -0.50 0.57 -16.57
CA ILE A 327 -0.51 -0.30 -15.39
C ILE A 327 -1.48 0.23 -14.33
N MET A 328 -1.37 1.51 -13.94
CA MET A 328 -2.28 2.13 -12.96
C MET A 328 -3.74 2.08 -13.42
N HIS A 329 -4.01 2.26 -14.71
CA HIS A 329 -5.34 2.12 -15.27
C HIS A 329 -5.88 0.69 -15.12
N ASN A 330 -5.07 -0.33 -15.43
CA ASN A 330 -5.46 -1.74 -15.27
C ASN A 330 -5.75 -2.10 -13.82
N ILE A 331 -4.93 -1.60 -12.87
CA ILE A 331 -5.17 -1.77 -11.44
C ILE A 331 -6.50 -1.11 -11.04
N TRP A 332 -6.75 0.12 -11.50
CA TRP A 332 -7.98 0.85 -11.20
C TRP A 332 -9.23 0.13 -11.72
N VAL A 333 -9.22 -0.30 -12.99
CA VAL A 333 -10.36 -1.00 -13.60
C VAL A 333 -10.67 -2.31 -12.86
N SER A 334 -9.64 -3.01 -12.36
CA SER A 334 -9.82 -4.29 -11.67
C SER A 334 -10.22 -4.13 -10.19
N SER A 335 -9.65 -3.15 -9.50
CA SER A 335 -9.82 -2.99 -8.04
C SER A 335 -10.90 -1.98 -7.64
N CYS A 336 -11.23 -1.02 -8.51
CA CYS A 336 -12.06 0.14 -8.20
C CYS A 336 -11.60 0.93 -6.96
N CYS A 337 -10.31 0.84 -6.60
CA CYS A 337 -9.72 1.52 -5.45
C CYS A 337 -9.20 2.90 -5.84
N TYR A 338 -9.74 3.95 -5.25
CA TYR A 338 -9.45 5.33 -5.63
C TYR A 338 -8.04 5.78 -5.23
N ASN A 339 -7.37 5.03 -4.33
CA ASN A 339 -5.94 5.21 -4.07
C ASN A 339 -5.09 5.08 -5.33
N VAL A 340 -5.46 4.25 -6.30
CA VAL A 340 -4.72 4.08 -7.55
C VAL A 340 -4.75 5.38 -8.36
N ARG A 341 -5.92 6.03 -8.40
CA ARG A 341 -6.07 7.34 -9.06
C ARG A 341 -5.29 8.42 -8.32
N THR A 342 -5.29 8.38 -6.99
CA THR A 342 -4.53 9.32 -6.17
C THR A 342 -3.01 9.13 -6.33
N ALA A 343 -2.56 7.87 -6.40
CA ALA A 343 -1.18 7.52 -6.69
C ALA A 343 -0.76 8.02 -8.08
N LEU A 344 -1.58 7.79 -9.11
CA LEU A 344 -1.32 8.27 -10.46
C LEU A 344 -1.27 9.80 -10.53
N TRP A 345 -2.23 10.49 -9.92
CA TRP A 345 -2.22 11.95 -9.82
C TRP A 345 -0.94 12.47 -9.16
N MET A 346 -0.47 11.80 -8.10
CA MET A 346 0.77 12.15 -7.44
C MET A 346 1.99 11.92 -8.34
N LEU A 347 2.00 10.85 -9.15
CA LEU A 347 3.04 10.61 -10.15
C LEU A 347 3.10 11.72 -11.20
N GLU A 348 1.95 12.17 -11.70
CA GLU A 348 1.87 13.28 -12.65
C GLU A 348 2.52 14.54 -12.09
N ARG A 349 2.25 14.84 -10.81
CA ARG A 349 2.89 15.97 -10.12
C ARG A 349 4.39 15.82 -9.96
N ILE A 350 4.88 14.61 -9.65
CA ILE A 350 6.33 14.33 -9.61
C ILE A 350 6.94 14.56 -10.99
N TRP A 351 6.26 14.11 -12.05
CA TRP A 351 6.75 14.20 -13.43
C TRP A 351 6.79 15.62 -13.96
N GLU A 352 5.80 16.45 -13.62
CA GLU A 352 5.74 17.89 -13.91
C GLU A 352 6.83 18.62 -13.11
N TRP A 353 6.93 18.35 -11.81
CA TRP A 353 7.93 18.95 -10.94
C TRP A 353 9.37 18.69 -11.44
N GLY A 354 9.64 17.46 -11.92
CA GLY A 354 10.94 17.10 -12.49
C GLY A 354 11.25 17.71 -13.87
N GLN A 355 10.28 18.34 -14.54
CA GLN A 355 10.50 19.06 -15.81
C GLN A 355 10.92 20.52 -15.60
N ASP A 356 10.52 21.11 -14.47
CA ASP A 356 10.76 22.52 -14.12
C ASP A 356 12.16 22.78 -13.51
N ASP A 357 13.05 21.78 -13.51
CA ASP A 357 14.36 21.81 -12.84
C ASP A 357 15.40 22.65 -13.61
N ASN A 358 15.06 23.91 -13.85
CA ASN A 358 15.89 24.92 -14.51
C ASN A 358 16.87 25.62 -13.54
N GLU A 359 16.78 25.43 -12.22
CA GLU A 359 17.72 26.04 -11.27
C GLU A 359 17.97 25.17 -10.02
N GLY A 360 18.99 24.30 -10.09
CA GLY A 360 19.84 23.93 -8.94
C GLY A 360 19.23 23.09 -7.80
N ARG A 361 17.99 22.63 -7.89
CA ARG A 361 17.33 21.89 -6.80
C ARG A 361 17.35 20.38 -7.06
N LYS A 362 18.49 19.75 -6.77
CA LYS A 362 18.67 18.28 -6.77
C LYS A 362 17.87 17.57 -5.66
N GLN A 363 16.56 17.72 -5.63
CA GLN A 363 15.72 17.05 -4.63
C GLN A 363 15.28 15.68 -5.17
N SER A 364 15.22 14.65 -4.32
CA SER A 364 14.68 13.35 -4.72
C SER A 364 13.15 13.45 -4.85
N TRP A 365 12.53 12.58 -5.64
CA TRP A 365 11.05 12.48 -5.67
C TRP A 365 10.48 12.09 -4.29
N LEU A 366 11.27 11.37 -3.47
CA LEU A 366 10.92 11.09 -2.08
C LEU A 366 10.88 12.36 -1.24
N GLY A 367 11.86 13.24 -1.39
CA GLY A 367 11.88 14.57 -0.79
C GLY A 367 10.64 15.38 -1.18
N PHE A 368 10.27 15.38 -2.47
CA PHE A 368 9.05 16.03 -2.95
C PHE A 368 7.79 15.49 -2.24
N ILE A 369 7.67 14.16 -2.09
CA ILE A 369 6.55 13.52 -1.41
C ILE A 369 6.50 13.91 0.07
N TRP A 370 7.64 13.92 0.74
CA TRP A 370 7.73 14.23 2.16
C TRP A 370 7.39 15.69 2.49
N GLU A 371 7.64 16.61 1.57
CA GLU A 371 7.28 18.01 1.72
C GLU A 371 5.78 18.29 1.58
N GLN A 372 5.00 17.37 0.99
CA GLN A 372 3.55 17.57 0.84
C GLN A 372 2.77 17.58 2.16
N GLY A 373 3.41 17.26 3.30
CA GLY A 373 2.81 17.29 4.64
C GLY A 373 1.78 16.17 4.89
N GLU A 374 1.52 15.34 3.89
CA GLU A 374 0.60 14.20 3.94
C GLU A 374 1.36 12.89 4.18
N SER A 375 0.66 11.91 4.76
CA SER A 375 1.19 10.55 4.92
C SER A 375 0.46 9.64 3.97
N TRP A 376 1.13 9.24 2.88
CA TRP A 376 0.54 8.42 1.82
C TRP A 376 0.67 6.94 2.10
N LEU A 377 -0.36 6.18 1.72
CA LEU A 377 -0.43 4.73 1.75
C LEU A 377 -0.98 4.24 0.41
N PHE A 378 -0.08 3.99 -0.54
CA PHE A 378 -0.39 3.44 -1.84
C PHE A 378 -0.14 1.94 -1.79
N LEU A 379 -1.21 1.17 -1.61
CA LEU A 379 -1.19 -0.28 -1.44
C LEU A 379 -2.11 -0.97 -2.43
#